data_AF-A0A087U3Z9-F1
#
_entry.id   AF-A0A087U3Z9-F1
#
_cell.length_a   1.000
_cell.length_b   1.000
_cell.length_c   1.000
_cell.angle_alpha   90.00
_cell.angle_beta   90.00
_cell.angle_gamma   90.00
#
_symmetry.space_group_name_H-M   'P 1'
#
loop_
_entity.id
_entity.type
_entity.pdbx_description
1 polymer ?
#
loop_
_entity_poly.entity_id
_entity_poly.type
_entity_poly.pdbx_seq_one_letter_code
_entity_poly.pdbx_strand_id
1 'polypeptide(L)'
;MDEPDSFAAWVSSREFGLGPTEGPDPKVNLGGLLLQALLEHWPATYSADEELDNGTVADGAVNGERQRPGNPYFSVPEHTPVIFSEVGGRTLLRLLVGDAGRETE
;
A
#
# COMPACT_ATOMS: atom_id res chain seq x y z
N MET A 1 1.89 -2.30 17.55
CA MET A 1 2.60 -1.15 16.97
C MET A 1 1.60 -0.02 17.01
N ASP A 2 1.97 1.11 17.59
CA ASP A 2 1.02 2.19 17.79
C ASP A 2 0.86 2.99 16.49
N GLU A 3 -0.34 3.51 16.25
CA GLU A 3 -0.69 4.36 15.10
C GLU A 3 0.33 5.49 14.82
N PRO A 4 0.86 6.24 15.83
CA PRO A 4 1.79 7.35 15.56
C PRO A 4 3.13 6.93 14.97
N ASP A 5 3.65 5.73 15.30
CA ASP A 5 4.98 5.31 14.86
C ASP A 5 4.98 4.64 13.48
N SER A 6 3.80 4.18 13.04
CA SER A 6 3.64 3.43 11.79
C SER A 6 4.05 4.27 10.56
N PHE A 7 3.85 5.60 10.62
CA PHE A 7 4.17 6.51 9.52
C PHE A 7 5.42 7.39 9.78
N ALA A 8 6.23 7.09 10.81
CA ALA A 8 7.41 7.90 11.11
C ALA A 8 8.59 7.68 10.14
N ALA A 9 8.65 6.51 9.48
CA ALA A 9 9.79 6.10 8.67
C ALA A 9 9.70 6.58 7.21
N TRP A 10 10.22 7.78 6.95
CA TRP A 10 10.44 8.33 5.61
C TRP A 10 11.88 8.10 5.15
N VAL A 11 12.05 7.33 4.08
CA VAL A 11 13.36 6.89 3.58
C VAL A 11 13.52 7.19 2.11
N SER A 12 14.76 7.25 1.63
CA SER A 12 15.04 7.28 0.19
C SER A 12 14.60 5.95 -0.44
N SER A 13 13.92 6.03 -1.58
CA SER A 13 13.52 4.86 -2.35
C SER A 13 14.74 4.03 -2.79
N ARG A 14 15.85 4.71 -3.13
CA ARG A 14 17.09 4.08 -3.60
C ARG A 14 17.81 3.28 -2.52
N GLU A 15 17.77 3.72 -1.27
CA GLU A 15 18.39 3.00 -0.14
C GLU A 15 17.88 1.56 0.02
N PHE A 16 16.64 1.32 -0.42
CA PHE A 16 15.96 0.02 -0.33
C PHE A 16 15.83 -0.67 -1.70
N GLY A 17 16.44 -0.12 -2.75
CA GLY A 17 16.32 -0.66 -4.11
C GLY A 17 14.90 -0.54 -4.70
N LEU A 18 14.08 0.37 -4.16
CA LEU A 18 12.70 0.61 -4.58
C LEU A 18 12.67 1.67 -5.70
N GLY A 19 13.32 1.39 -6.82
CA GLY A 19 13.35 2.34 -7.94
C GLY A 19 14.62 2.25 -8.78
N PRO A 20 14.69 3.02 -9.89
CA PRO A 20 15.86 3.03 -10.76
C PRO A 20 17.10 3.57 -10.03
N THR A 21 18.26 3.02 -10.36
CA THR A 21 19.56 3.43 -9.79
C THR A 21 19.94 4.85 -10.19
N GLU A 22 19.45 5.31 -11.35
CA GLU A 22 19.69 6.62 -11.93
C GLU A 22 18.36 7.40 -12.02
N GLY A 23 18.40 8.72 -11.80
CA GLY A 23 17.22 9.59 -11.86
C GLY A 23 16.69 10.04 -10.49
N PRO A 24 15.42 10.50 -10.43
CA PRO A 24 14.80 11.00 -9.20
C PRO A 24 14.77 9.95 -8.09
N ASP A 25 15.03 10.39 -6.85
CA ASP A 25 14.98 9.54 -5.66
C ASP A 25 13.91 10.07 -4.70
N PRO A 26 12.64 9.66 -4.88
CA PRO A 26 11.56 10.11 -4.01
C PRO A 26 11.74 9.57 -2.58
N LYS A 27 11.24 10.33 -1.61
CA LYS A 27 11.07 9.83 -0.25
C LYS A 27 9.79 9.00 -0.16
N VAL A 28 9.89 7.80 0.37
CA VAL A 28 8.77 6.88 0.56
C VAL A 28 8.53 6.62 2.04
N ASN A 29 7.27 6.37 2.41
CA ASN A 29 6.89 6.00 3.76
C ASN A 29 6.75 4.48 3.87
N LEU A 30 7.61 3.82 4.65
CA LEU A 30 7.63 2.35 4.71
C LEU A 30 6.33 1.76 5.28
N GLY A 31 5.76 2.38 6.30
CA GLY A 31 4.48 1.92 6.87
C GLY A 31 3.32 2.07 5.89
N GLY A 32 3.27 3.21 5.18
CA GLY A 32 2.29 3.44 4.11
C GLY A 32 2.40 2.41 2.98
N LEU A 33 3.62 2.13 2.50
CA LEU A 33 3.85 1.11 1.47
C LEU A 33 3.43 -0.28 1.95
N LEU A 34 3.77 -0.65 3.18
CA LEU A 34 3.40 -1.94 3.76
C LEU A 34 1.88 -2.08 3.89
N LEU A 35 1.17 -1.05 4.37
CA LEU A 35 -0.29 -1.06 4.47
C LEU A 35 -0.94 -1.19 3.08
N GLN A 36 -0.43 -0.47 2.08
CA GLN A 36 -0.90 -0.59 0.70
C GLN A 36 -0.68 -2.01 0.14
N ALA A 37 0.44 -2.67 0.47
CA ALA A 37 0.71 -4.05 0.04
C ALA A 37 -0.19 -5.07 0.76
N LEU A 38 -0.39 -4.92 2.08
CA LEU A 38 -1.23 -5.83 2.87
C LEU A 38 -2.71 -5.81 2.45
N LEU A 39 -3.16 -4.70 1.88
CA LEU A 39 -4.55 -4.47 1.48
C LEU A 39 -4.71 -4.38 -0.05
N GLU A 40 -3.76 -4.89 -0.82
CA GLU A 40 -3.77 -4.79 -2.29
C GLU A 40 -4.98 -5.49 -2.94
N HIS A 41 -5.54 -6.51 -2.29
CA HIS A 41 -6.76 -7.20 -2.75
C HIS A 41 -8.04 -6.72 -2.09
N TRP A 42 -7.94 -5.80 -1.12
CA TRP A 42 -9.11 -5.28 -0.43
C TRP A 42 -10.02 -4.56 -1.44
N PRO A 43 -11.34 -4.81 -1.45
CA PRO A 43 -12.25 -4.15 -2.38
C PRO A 43 -12.11 -2.64 -2.26
N ALA A 44 -12.12 -1.92 -3.38
CA ALA A 44 -12.05 -0.46 -3.36
C ALA A 44 -13.20 0.08 -2.50
N THR A 45 -12.89 0.53 -1.27
CA THR A 45 -13.90 1.00 -0.33
C THR A 45 -14.37 2.41 -0.66
N TYR A 46 -13.59 3.18 -1.40
CA TYR A 46 -13.98 4.45 -2.03
C TYR A 46 -13.02 4.69 -3.20
N SER A 47 -13.54 5.04 -4.37
CA SER A 47 -12.74 5.52 -5.50
C SER A 47 -11.99 6.78 -5.07
N ALA A 48 -10.68 6.70 -4.88
CA ALA A 48 -9.80 7.84 -4.63
C ALA A 48 -9.61 8.65 -5.92
N ASP A 49 -10.69 9.29 -6.39
CA ASP A 49 -10.65 10.33 -7.41
C ASP A 49 -10.61 11.75 -6.78
N GLU A 50 -10.41 11.83 -5.46
CA GLU A 50 -10.26 13.10 -4.74
C GLU A 50 -8.97 13.03 -3.89
N GLU A 51 -8.03 13.96 -4.16
CA GLU A 51 -6.79 14.26 -3.40
C GLU A 51 -5.48 13.50 -3.73
N LEU A 52 -5.05 13.55 -4.99
CA LEU A 52 -3.62 13.63 -5.34
C LEU A 52 -3.35 14.90 -6.18
N ASP A 53 -3.86 16.04 -5.71
CA ASP A 53 -3.33 17.35 -6.08
C ASP A 53 -2.04 17.60 -5.27
N ASN A 54 -0.92 17.10 -5.78
CA ASN A 54 0.29 17.92 -5.87
C ASN A 54 1.32 17.29 -6.83
N GLY A 55 1.25 17.72 -8.10
CA GLY A 55 2.45 17.99 -8.91
C GLY A 55 3.31 16.82 -9.37
N THR A 56 2.80 15.99 -10.30
CA THR A 56 3.49 15.69 -11.57
C THR A 56 2.50 14.97 -12.49
N VAL A 57 1.93 15.72 -13.44
CA VAL A 57 1.29 15.15 -14.62
C VAL A 57 2.38 14.51 -15.48
N ALA A 58 2.64 13.22 -15.25
CA ALA A 58 3.31 12.39 -16.25
C ALA A 58 2.26 12.04 -17.32
N ASP A 59 2.21 12.91 -18.32
CA ASP A 59 1.59 12.70 -19.61
C ASP A 59 1.95 11.31 -20.17
N GLY A 60 0.93 10.51 -20.54
CA GLY A 60 1.11 9.26 -21.28
C GLY A 60 0.60 7.98 -20.60
N ALA A 61 -0.71 7.85 -20.37
CA ALA A 61 -1.36 6.56 -20.12
C ALA A 61 -2.34 6.22 -21.25
N VAL A 62 -1.80 5.93 -22.43
CA VAL A 62 -2.53 5.25 -23.51
C VAL A 62 -2.30 3.75 -23.36
N ASN A 63 -3.07 3.09 -22.49
CA ASN A 63 -3.52 1.69 -22.61
C ASN A 63 -4.17 1.22 -21.31
N GLY A 64 -5.30 0.52 -21.45
CA GLY A 64 -6.19 0.09 -20.37
C GLY A 64 -5.65 -1.05 -19.49
N GLU A 65 -4.50 -0.86 -18.87
CA GLU A 65 -4.11 -1.62 -17.68
C GLU A 65 -4.77 -0.93 -16.49
N ARG A 66 -5.86 -1.50 -15.99
CA ARG A 66 -6.42 -1.10 -14.69
C ARG A 66 -5.25 -1.03 -13.70
N GLN A 67 -4.96 0.17 -13.20
CA GLN A 67 -3.93 0.38 -12.18
C GLN A 67 -4.08 -0.70 -11.13
N ARG A 68 -3.06 -1.54 -10.97
CA ARG A 68 -3.09 -2.59 -9.97
C ARG A 68 -3.33 -1.93 -8.62
N PRO A 69 -4.36 -2.36 -7.86
CA PRO A 69 -4.52 -1.87 -6.50
C PRO A 69 -3.26 -2.22 -5.69
N GLY A 70 -2.72 -1.24 -4.95
CA GLY A 70 -1.47 -1.40 -4.19
C GLY A 70 -0.40 -0.36 -4.53
N ASN A 71 0.77 -0.51 -3.90
CA ASN A 71 1.92 0.36 -4.17
C ASN A 71 2.73 -0.15 -5.38
N PRO A 72 3.52 0.70 -6.08
CA PRO A 72 4.22 0.30 -7.30
C PRO A 72 5.55 -0.45 -7.05
N TYR A 73 5.95 -0.65 -5.79
CA TYR A 73 7.28 -1.11 -5.44
C TYR A 73 7.33 -2.61 -5.10
N PHE A 74 6.35 -3.10 -4.34
CA PHE A 74 6.31 -4.50 -3.92
C PHE A 74 4.91 -4.96 -3.54
N SER A 75 4.71 -6.28 -3.64
CA SER A 75 3.57 -7.01 -3.07
C SER A 75 4.06 -7.92 -1.94
N VAL A 76 3.15 -8.32 -1.05
CA VAL A 76 3.41 -9.31 -0.01
C VAL A 76 2.82 -10.67 -0.42
N PRO A 77 3.32 -11.81 0.11
CA PRO A 77 2.75 -13.11 -0.25
C PRO A 77 1.27 -13.22 0.13
N GLU A 78 0.45 -13.78 -0.77
CA GLU A 78 -1.02 -13.91 -0.57
C GLU A 78 -1.41 -14.65 0.72
N HIS A 79 -0.57 -15.57 1.19
CA HIS A 79 -0.78 -16.35 2.42
C HIS A 79 -0.36 -15.61 3.70
N THR A 80 0.07 -14.34 3.59
CA THR A 80 0.42 -13.51 4.75
C THR A 80 -0.85 -13.22 5.55
N PRO A 81 -0.88 -13.52 6.86
CA PRO A 81 -2.03 -13.18 7.69
C PRO A 81 -2.03 -11.69 8.05
N VAL A 82 -3.17 -11.03 7.88
CA VAL A 82 -3.44 -9.65 8.32
C VAL A 82 -4.40 -9.71 9.51
N ILE A 83 -4.08 -8.98 10.57
CA ILE A 83 -4.88 -8.98 11.81
C ILE A 83 -5.16 -7.54 12.21
N PHE A 84 -6.45 -7.23 12.36
CA PHE A 84 -6.92 -6.00 12.97
C PHE A 84 -7.38 -6.30 14.39
N SER A 85 -6.92 -5.52 15.36
CA SER A 85 -7.20 -5.72 16.78
C SER A 85 -7.36 -4.40 17.52
N GLU A 86 -8.13 -4.40 18.60
CA GLU A 86 -8.22 -3.28 19.52
C GLU A 86 -6.94 -3.16 20.37
N VAL A 87 -6.65 -1.95 20.84
CA VAL A 87 -5.64 -1.70 21.87
C VAL A 87 -6.03 -2.49 23.11
N GLY A 88 -5.23 -3.49 23.49
CA GLY A 88 -5.56 -4.45 24.55
C GLY A 88 -5.69 -5.91 24.08
N GLY A 89 -5.59 -6.17 22.78
CA GLY A 89 -5.34 -7.52 22.24
C GLY A 89 -6.57 -8.30 21.78
N ARG A 90 -7.76 -7.70 21.80
CA ARG A 90 -8.95 -8.32 21.21
C ARG A 90 -8.89 -8.25 19.68
N THR A 91 -8.90 -9.40 19.02
CA THR A 91 -8.96 -9.50 17.55
C THR A 91 -10.34 -9.12 17.02
N LEU A 92 -10.38 -8.25 16.02
CA LEU A 92 -11.59 -7.81 15.33
C LEU A 92 -11.77 -8.54 13.99
N LEU A 93 -10.68 -8.61 13.21
CA LEU A 93 -10.67 -9.24 11.90
C LEU A 93 -9.33 -9.93 11.68
N ARG A 94 -9.38 -11.11 11.06
CA ARG A 94 -8.21 -11.84 10.62
C ARG A 94 -8.49 -12.42 9.24
N LEU A 95 -7.64 -12.05 8.29
CA LEU A 95 -7.72 -12.51 6.92
C LEU A 95 -6.34 -12.90 6.37
N LEU A 96 -6.32 -13.56 5.22
CA LEU A 96 -5.12 -13.65 4.39
C LEU A 96 -5.14 -12.52 3.36
N VAL A 97 -3.98 -11.99 3.00
CA VAL A 97 -3.87 -10.92 1.99
C VAL A 97 -4.64 -11.27 0.69
N GLY A 98 -4.50 -12.50 0.20
CA GLY A 98 -5.17 -12.95 -1.02
C GLY A 98 -6.68 -13.18 -0.89
N ASP A 99 -7.20 -13.26 0.34
CA ASP A 99 -8.63 -13.50 0.58
C ASP A 99 -9.44 -12.20 0.73
N ALA A 100 -8.77 -11.07 0.97
CA ALA A 100 -9.36 -9.76 1.26
C ALA A 100 -10.48 -9.32 0.30
N GLY A 101 -10.40 -9.70 -0.98
CA GLY A 101 -11.34 -9.33 -2.03
C GLY A 101 -12.55 -10.26 -2.19
N ARG A 102 -12.67 -11.30 -1.37
CA ARG A 102 -13.73 -12.32 -1.50
C ARG A 102 -15.03 -11.85 -0.83
N GLU A 103 -16.17 -12.20 -1.42
CA GLU A 103 -17.51 -11.76 -0.96
C GLU A 103 -17.94 -12.23 0.45
N THR A 104 -17.08 -12.94 1.20
CA THR A 104 -17.46 -13.61 2.47
C THR A 104 -16.46 -13.42 3.61
N GLU A 105 -15.64 -12.38 3.58
CA GLU A 105 -14.66 -12.08 4.65
C GLU A 105 -15.01 -10.82 5.47
#